data_AF-A0A6N7QQQ6-F1
#
_entry.id   AF-A0A6N7QQQ6-F1
#
_cell.length_a   1.000
_cell.length_b   1.000
_cell.length_c   1.000
_cell.angle_alpha   90.00
_cell.angle_beta   90.00
_cell.angle_gamma   90.00
#
_symmetry.space_group_name_H-M   'P 1'
#
loop_
_entity.id
_entity.type
_entity.pdbx_description
1 polymer ?
#
loop_
_entity_poly.entity_id
_entity_poly.type
_entity_poly.pdbx_seq_one_letter_code
_entity_poly.pdbx_strand_id
1 'polypeptide(L)'
;MTKRKKPPRGNKKSNVTDVELATAQMLARNCLKDYGNILSPAERLTLQRFLRALGGGKSEGKKKDDPATMVDKVLNITLNVNNTVRNRKAREHRE
;
A
#
# COMPACT_ATOMS: atom_id res chain seq x y z
N MET A 1 -17.09 26.14 10.55
CA MET A 1 -16.34 24.87 10.71
C MET A 1 -16.48 24.04 9.44
N THR A 2 -15.45 23.99 8.59
CA THR A 2 -15.48 23.18 7.36
C THR A 2 -15.42 21.71 7.70
N LYS A 3 -16.55 21.00 7.55
CA LYS A 3 -16.61 19.54 7.61
C LYS A 3 -15.79 18.98 6.44
N ARG A 4 -14.54 18.59 6.68
CA ARG A 4 -13.81 17.73 5.75
C ARG A 4 -14.55 16.38 5.71
N LYS A 5 -15.36 16.18 4.67
CA LYS A 5 -15.86 14.83 4.33
C LYS A 5 -14.62 13.97 4.10
N LYS A 6 -14.39 13.01 5.01
CA LYS A 6 -13.46 11.90 4.74
C LYS A 6 -13.86 11.34 3.36
N PRO A 7 -12.94 11.17 2.41
CA PRO A 7 -13.30 10.58 1.13
C PRO A 7 -13.96 9.22 1.41
N PRO A 8 -15.17 8.95 0.91
CA PRO A 8 -15.71 7.60 0.95
C PRO A 8 -14.89 6.80 -0.06
N ARG A 9 -13.90 6.06 0.43
CA ARG A 9 -13.17 5.12 -0.40
C ARG A 9 -13.27 3.76 0.27
N GLY A 10 -13.83 2.81 -0.47
CA GLY A 10 -13.87 1.42 -0.06
C GLY A 10 -15.28 0.86 0.03
N ASN A 11 -16.04 0.90 -1.07
CA ASN A 11 -16.99 -0.19 -1.31
C ASN A 11 -17.26 -0.38 -2.81
N LYS A 12 -16.45 -1.20 -3.46
CA LYS A 12 -16.86 -1.95 -4.66
C LYS A 12 -16.21 -3.32 -4.57
N LYS A 13 -17.04 -4.37 -4.47
CA LYS A 13 -16.67 -5.77 -4.75
C LYS A 13 -16.29 -5.86 -6.23
N SER A 14 -15.10 -5.38 -6.57
CA SER A 14 -14.51 -5.58 -7.90
C SER A 14 -13.61 -6.79 -7.78
N ASN A 15 -13.82 -7.80 -8.61
CA ASN A 15 -12.86 -8.88 -8.73
C ASN A 15 -11.51 -8.25 -9.09
N VAL A 16 -10.50 -8.49 -8.26
CA VAL A 16 -9.14 -8.08 -8.59
C VAL A 16 -8.66 -8.94 -9.74
N THR A 17 -8.19 -8.29 -10.79
CA THR A 17 -7.61 -8.95 -11.96
C THR A 17 -6.16 -9.35 -11.71
N ASP A 18 -5.64 -10.33 -12.47
CA ASP A 18 -4.24 -10.74 -12.38
C ASP A 18 -3.26 -9.58 -12.64
N VAL A 19 -3.67 -8.65 -13.52
CA VAL A 19 -2.91 -7.43 -13.82
C VAL A 19 -2.80 -6.54 -12.58
N GLU A 20 -3.88 -6.36 -11.83
CA GLU A 20 -3.87 -5.56 -10.59
C GLU A 20 -3.03 -6.22 -9.50
N LEU A 21 -3.08 -7.54 -9.38
CA LEU A 21 -2.22 -8.30 -8.45
C LEU A 21 -0.74 -8.14 -8.79
N ALA A 22 -0.37 -8.32 -10.07
CA ALA A 22 1.00 -8.16 -10.54
C ALA A 22 1.49 -6.71 -10.35
N THR A 23 0.64 -5.73 -10.68
CA THR A 23 0.95 -4.30 -10.49
C THR A 23 1.17 -3.99 -9.01
N ALA A 24 0.28 -4.44 -8.13
CA ALA A 24 0.44 -4.26 -6.69
C ALA A 24 1.71 -4.96 -6.18
N GLN A 25 2.06 -6.13 -6.72
CA GLN A 25 3.27 -6.86 -6.33
C GLN A 25 4.54 -6.07 -6.67
N MET A 26 4.58 -5.52 -7.89
CA MET A 26 5.68 -4.68 -8.34
C MET A 26 5.79 -3.42 -7.47
N LEU A 27 4.68 -2.74 -7.21
CA LEU A 27 4.64 -1.54 -6.38
C LEU A 27 5.09 -1.83 -4.94
N ALA A 28 4.63 -2.93 -4.34
CA ALA A 28 5.05 -3.32 -3.00
C ALA A 28 6.56 -3.58 -2.90
N ARG A 29 7.15 -4.24 -3.91
CA ARG A 29 8.61 -4.46 -3.99
C ARG A 29 9.38 -3.15 -4.09
N ASN A 30 8.99 -2.27 -5.01
CA ASN A 30 9.66 -0.98 -5.21
C ASN A 30 9.53 -0.10 -3.96
N CYS A 31 8.35 -0.08 -3.34
CA CYS A 31 8.11 0.72 -2.14
C CYS A 31 8.98 0.25 -0.95
N LEU A 32 9.14 -1.06 -0.75
CA LEU A 32 10.06 -1.59 0.26
C LEU A 32 11.53 -1.28 -0.04
N LYS A 33 11.95 -1.37 -1.31
CA LYS A 33 13.33 -1.15 -1.75
C LYS A 33 13.74 0.33 -1.62
N ASP A 34 12.95 1.22 -2.22
CA ASP A 34 13.32 2.62 -2.39
C ASP A 34 12.88 3.49 -1.21
N TYR A 35 11.81 3.09 -0.53
CA TYR A 35 11.17 3.88 0.53
C TYR A 35 11.09 3.15 1.87
N GLY A 36 11.84 2.06 2.03
CA GLY A 36 11.93 1.30 3.28
C GLY A 36 12.05 2.19 4.51
N ASN A 37 12.93 3.19 4.48
CA ASN A 37 13.26 4.05 5.63
C ASN A 37 12.16 5.04 6.04
N ILE A 38 11.20 5.32 5.16
CA ILE A 38 10.09 6.24 5.46
C ILE A 38 8.78 5.51 5.73
N LEU A 39 8.70 4.21 5.42
CA LEU A 39 7.58 3.36 5.77
C LEU A 39 7.50 3.15 7.28
N SER A 40 6.31 3.30 7.84
CA SER A 40 6.03 2.88 9.21
C SER A 40 6.16 1.35 9.35
N PRO A 41 6.39 0.82 10.56
CA PRO A 41 6.46 -0.63 10.79
C PRO A 41 5.22 -1.38 10.31
N ALA A 42 4.03 -0.77 10.46
CA ALA A 42 2.77 -1.35 10.01
C ALA A 42 2.65 -1.40 8.47
N GLU A 43 3.04 -0.34 7.77
CA GLU A 43 3.05 -0.30 6.30
C GLU A 43 4.06 -1.31 5.75
N ARG A 44 5.27 -1.33 6.32
CA ARG A 44 6.33 -2.28 5.95
C ARG A 44 5.87 -3.73 6.14
N LEU A 45 5.24 -4.05 7.27
CA LEU A 45 4.68 -5.37 7.55
C LEU A 45 3.55 -5.74 6.56
N THR A 46 2.72 -4.78 6.18
CA THR A 46 1.62 -4.99 5.22
C THR A 46 2.16 -5.37 3.84
N LEU A 47 3.16 -4.63 3.33
CA LEU A 47 3.80 -4.92 2.05
C LEU A 47 4.52 -6.29 2.07
N GLN A 48 5.21 -6.62 3.16
CA GLN A 48 5.87 -7.93 3.30
C GLN A 48 4.87 -9.09 3.33
N ARG A 49 3.76 -8.95 4.08
CA ARG A 49 2.69 -9.95 4.11
C ARG A 49 2.05 -10.15 2.73
N PHE A 50 1.81 -9.07 2.00
CA PHE A 50 1.28 -9.14 0.65
C PHE A 50 2.19 -9.93 -0.29
N LEU A 51 3.49 -9.60 -0.31
CA LEU A 51 4.47 -10.32 -1.14
C LEU A 51 4.60 -11.79 -0.75
N ARG A 52 4.51 -12.10 0.55
CA ARG A 52 4.56 -13.48 1.06
C ARG A 52 3.32 -14.30 0.66
N ALA A 53 2.14 -13.68 0.69
CA ALA A 53 0.89 -14.32 0.27
C ALA A 53 0.90 -14.69 -1.22
N LEU A 54 1.49 -13.85 -2.07
CA LEU A 54 1.65 -14.13 -3.50
C LEU A 54 2.73 -15.17 -3.79
N GLY A 55 3.77 -15.25 -2.96
CA GLY A 55 4.87 -16.22 -3.10
C GLY A 55 4.56 -17.63 -2.59
N GLY A 56 3.30 -17.96 -2.29
CA GLY A 56 2.92 -19.29 -1.78
C GLY A 56 3.36 -19.57 -0.33
N GLY A 57 3.75 -18.54 0.43
CA GLY A 57 4.07 -18.70 1.84
C GLY A 57 2.83 -19.16 2.61
N LYS A 58 2.87 -20.36 3.20
CA LYS A 58 1.82 -20.86 4.10
C LYS A 58 1.64 -19.88 5.26
N SER A 59 0.65 -18.99 5.14
CA SER A 59 0.17 -18.20 6.28
C SER A 59 -0.71 -19.12 7.13
N GLU A 60 -0.11 -19.69 8.18
CA GLU A 60 -0.84 -20.44 9.20
C GLU A 60 -1.85 -19.53 9.92
N GLY A 61 -3.12 -19.92 9.90
CA GLY A 61 -4.03 -19.72 11.03
C GLY A 61 -4.72 -18.35 11.24
N LYS A 62 -4.52 -17.31 10.43
CA LYS A 62 -5.28 -16.04 10.56
C LYS A 62 -6.05 -15.70 9.29
N LYS A 63 -7.31 -15.28 9.46
CA LYS A 63 -8.26 -14.86 8.40
C LYS A 63 -7.50 -14.22 7.24
N LYS A 64 -7.51 -14.89 6.08
CA LYS A 64 -6.90 -14.36 4.85
C LYS A 64 -7.66 -13.07 4.50
N ASP A 65 -7.00 -11.92 4.59
CA ASP A 65 -7.55 -10.67 4.03
C ASP A 65 -7.88 -10.92 2.55
N ASP A 66 -9.03 -10.44 2.07
CA ASP A 66 -9.39 -10.54 0.66
C ASP A 66 -8.30 -9.90 -0.22
N PRO A 67 -7.99 -10.49 -1.39
CA PRO A 67 -6.97 -9.95 -2.29
C PRO A 67 -7.24 -8.49 -2.68
N ALA A 68 -8.51 -8.11 -2.84
CA ALA A 68 -8.95 -6.72 -3.05
C ALA A 68 -8.51 -5.78 -1.93
N THR A 69 -8.79 -6.17 -0.69
CA THR A 69 -8.42 -5.39 0.49
C THR A 69 -6.90 -5.26 0.61
N MET A 70 -6.15 -6.30 0.25
CA MET A 70 -4.69 -6.26 0.27
C MET A 70 -4.11 -5.36 -0.82
N VAL A 71 -4.64 -5.42 -2.05
CA VAL A 71 -4.24 -4.54 -3.16
C VAL A 71 -4.53 -3.07 -2.82
N ASP A 72 -5.72 -2.76 -2.29
CA ASP A 72 -6.07 -1.40 -1.88
C ASP A 72 -5.12 -0.85 -0.81
N LYS A 73 -4.76 -1.67 0.19
CA LYS A 73 -3.75 -1.30 1.20
C LYS A 73 -2.40 -0.97 0.54
N VAL A 74 -1.91 -1.80 -0.39
CA VAL A 74 -0.63 -1.57 -1.08
C VAL A 74 -0.65 -0.26 -1.89
N LEU A 75 -1.74 -0.01 -2.62
CA LEU A 75 -1.91 1.22 -3.38
C LEU A 75 -1.94 2.45 -2.47
N ASN A 76 -2.68 2.38 -1.36
CA ASN A 76 -2.75 3.46 -0.38
C ASN A 76 -1.38 3.76 0.26
N ILE A 77 -0.61 2.73 0.62
CA ILE A 77 0.76 2.89 1.15
C ILE A 77 1.65 3.60 0.12
N THR A 78 1.62 3.11 -1.12
CA THR A 78 2.43 3.65 -2.22
C THR A 78 2.10 5.13 -2.48
N LEU A 79 0.81 5.48 -2.49
CA LEU A 79 0.37 6.87 -2.65
C LEU A 79 0.82 7.74 -1.47
N ASN A 80 0.70 7.25 -0.23
CA ASN A 80 1.10 7.97 0.97
C ASN A 80 2.60 8.28 1.00
N VAL A 81 3.42 7.28 0.68
CA VAL A 81 4.87 7.38 0.55
C VAL A 81 5.26 8.42 -0.50
N ASN A 82 4.69 8.33 -1.71
CA ASN A 82 4.96 9.30 -2.77
C ASN A 82 4.58 10.73 -2.36
N ASN A 83 3.45 10.91 -1.67
CA ASN A 83 3.06 12.22 -1.14
C ASN A 83 4.07 12.73 -0.09
N THR A 84 4.53 11.85 0.79
CA THR A 84 5.52 12.20 1.82
C THR A 84 6.84 12.65 1.20
N VAL A 85 7.34 11.92 0.22
CA VAL A 85 8.58 12.26 -0.51
C VAL A 85 8.41 13.58 -1.26
N ARG A 86 7.30 13.76 -1.99
CA ARG A 86 7.02 15.03 -2.68
C ARG A 86 6.96 16.21 -1.72
N ASN A 87 6.30 16.05 -0.57
CA ASN A 87 6.21 17.10 0.45
C ASN A 87 7.55 17.38 1.16
N ARG A 88 8.47 16.42 1.24
CA ARG A 88 9.85 16.65 1.73
C ARG A 88 10.64 17.46 0.71
N LYS A 89 10.70 17.00 -0.55
CA LYS A 89 11.39 17.72 -1.63
C LYS A 89 10.86 19.13 -1.83
N ALA A 90 9.55 19.32 -1.77
CA ALA A 90 8.93 20.64 -1.89
C ALA A 90 9.26 21.59 -0.72
N ARG A 91 9.62 21.06 0.46
CA ARG A 91 10.11 21.87 1.59
C ARG A 91 11.56 22.25 1.40
N GLU A 92 12.41 21.30 1.04
CA GLU A 92 13.83 21.54 0.75
C GLU A 92 14.06 22.58 -0.35
N HIS A 93 13.14 22.69 -1.32
CA HIS A 93 13.24 23.66 -2.42
C HIS A 93 12.66 25.05 -2.10
N ARG A 94 12.00 25.20 -0.94
CA ARG A 94 11.43 26.47 -0.46
C ARG A 94 12.29 27.14 0.62
N GLU A 95 13.22 26.40 1.20
CA GLU A 95 14.31 26.92 2.03
C GLU A 95 15.52 27.25 1.13
#